data_AF-A0A7W3D1M2-F1
#
_entry.id   AF-A0A7W3D1M2-F1
#
_cell.length_a   1.000
_cell.length_b   1.000
_cell.length_c   1.000
_cell.angle_alpha   90.00
_cell.angle_beta   90.00
_cell.angle_gamma   90.00
#
_symmetry.space_group_name_H-M   'P 1'
#
loop_
_entity.id
_entity.type
_entity.pdbx_description
1 polymer ?
#
loop_
_entity_poly.entity_id
_entity_poly.type
_entity_poly.pdbx_seq_one_letter_code
_entity_poly.pdbx_strand_id
1 'polypeptide(L)'
;MTECEHMDVSEGMIKVVVDRRKCNHPIDLYRNIQKSGVRSVQFVPLVERDEKGCLTAGSVTAEDWGHFLNTVFDIWVREDITRISIPLFDETLNRWCGRTGQTNRQTISQMSARCQSCSLLQFYRGDCPAFCDDSGKGGLCAGYQAFFDHTAPHMRVMRDLLKQHRSPMELMAMLR
;
A
#
# COMPACT_ATOMS: atom_id res chain seq x y z
N MET A 1 29.37 -3.45 -11.73
CA MET A 1 28.53 -2.35 -12.26
C MET A 1 27.23 -2.44 -11.50
N THR A 2 27.12 -1.67 -10.42
CA THR A 2 25.98 -1.70 -9.50
C THR A 2 25.16 -0.47 -9.84
N GLU A 3 24.03 -0.64 -10.53
CA GLU A 3 23.10 0.46 -10.76
C GLU A 3 22.54 0.89 -9.39
N CYS A 4 23.06 2.00 -8.89
CA CYS A 4 22.45 2.76 -7.80
C CYS A 4 21.13 3.32 -8.32
N GLU A 5 20.03 2.66 -7.97
CA GLU A 5 18.71 3.11 -8.34
C GLU A 5 18.39 4.47 -7.70
N HIS A 6 17.86 5.35 -8.53
CA HIS A 6 17.57 6.75 -8.23
C HIS A 6 16.54 6.84 -7.11
N MET A 7 17.01 7.09 -5.89
CA MET A 7 16.17 7.27 -4.71
C MET A 7 16.02 8.77 -4.50
N ASP A 8 14.89 9.33 -4.92
CA ASP A 8 14.58 10.75 -4.73
C ASP A 8 14.23 10.99 -3.26
N VAL A 9 15.04 11.78 -2.58
CA VAL A 9 14.90 12.11 -1.16
C VAL A 9 14.34 13.53 -1.06
N SER A 10 13.04 13.64 -0.82
CA SER A 10 12.40 14.91 -0.47
C SER A 10 11.84 14.79 0.95
N GLU A 11 12.28 15.67 1.87
CA GLU A 11 11.83 15.75 3.27
C GLU A 11 11.86 14.43 4.08
N GLY A 12 12.90 13.61 3.94
CA GLY A 12 13.11 12.41 4.77
C GLY A 12 12.18 11.23 4.46
N MET A 13 11.34 11.35 3.43
CA MET A 13 10.57 10.27 2.83
C MET A 13 11.25 9.83 1.53
N ILE A 14 11.53 8.54 1.39
CA ILE A 14 12.01 7.97 0.13
C ILE A 14 10.84 7.45 -0.70
N LYS A 15 10.85 7.72 -2.01
CA LYS A 15 9.92 7.11 -2.96
C LYS A 15 10.61 5.98 -3.70
N VAL A 16 10.03 4.79 -3.65
CA VAL A 16 10.55 3.59 -4.30
C VAL A 16 9.59 3.18 -5.40
N VAL A 17 10.02 3.38 -6.65
CA VAL A 17 9.28 2.88 -7.82
C VAL A 17 9.47 1.36 -7.90
N VAL A 18 8.36 0.62 -7.78
CA VAL A 18 8.34 -0.84 -7.79
C VAL A 18 7.95 -1.30 -9.19
N ASP A 19 8.96 -1.72 -9.96
CA ASP A 19 8.77 -2.43 -11.23
C ASP A 19 8.55 -3.94 -11.00
N ARG A 20 8.27 -4.68 -12.08
CA ARG A 20 8.06 -6.13 -12.03
C ARG A 20 9.21 -6.91 -11.37
N ARG A 21 10.47 -6.50 -11.57
CA ARG A 21 11.63 -7.20 -10.97
C ARG A 21 11.63 -6.99 -9.46
N LYS A 22 11.51 -5.74 -8.99
CA LYS A 22 11.45 -5.42 -7.55
C LYS A 22 10.25 -6.06 -6.88
N CYS A 23 9.09 -6.07 -7.56
CA CYS A 23 7.85 -6.66 -7.06
C CYS A 23 8.01 -8.16 -6.73
N ASN A 24 8.85 -8.86 -7.51
CA ASN A 24 9.15 -10.29 -7.33
C ASN A 24 10.22 -10.57 -6.26
N HIS A 25 10.87 -9.53 -5.73
CA HIS A 25 11.86 -9.63 -4.64
C HIS A 25 11.49 -8.72 -3.45
N PRO A 26 10.26 -8.83 -2.89
CA PRO A 26 9.75 -7.92 -1.86
C PRO A 26 10.57 -7.95 -0.57
N ILE A 27 11.02 -9.15 -0.17
CA ILE A 27 11.81 -9.34 1.05
C ILE A 27 13.14 -8.59 0.92
N ASP A 28 13.91 -8.87 -0.13
CA ASP A 28 15.21 -8.24 -0.34
C ASP A 28 15.10 -6.72 -0.44
N LEU A 29 14.10 -6.21 -1.18
CA LEU A 29 13.83 -4.78 -1.28
C LEU A 29 13.59 -4.16 0.10
N TYR A 30 12.68 -4.74 0.90
CA TYR A 30 12.34 -4.21 2.21
C TYR A 30 13.49 -4.34 3.22
N ARG A 31 14.24 -5.44 3.20
CA ARG A 31 15.44 -5.62 4.05
C ARG A 31 16.53 -4.60 3.72
N ASN A 32 16.70 -4.24 2.45
CA ASN A 32 17.64 -3.19 2.06
C ASN A 32 17.21 -1.82 2.57
N ILE A 33 15.92 -1.52 2.52
CA ILE A 33 15.33 -0.32 3.10
C ILE A 33 15.58 -0.26 4.61
N GLN A 34 15.32 -1.35 5.36
CA GLN A 34 15.59 -1.41 6.80
C GLN A 34 17.06 -1.09 7.13
N LYS A 35 18.02 -1.58 6.31
CA LYS A 35 19.46 -1.33 6.50
C LYS A 35 19.88 0.11 6.21
N SER A 36 19.15 0.82 5.36
CA SER A 36 19.47 2.20 4.97
C SER A 36 19.23 3.23 6.07
N GLY A 37 18.47 2.88 7.12
CA GLY A 37 18.16 3.78 8.23
C GLY A 37 17.05 4.80 7.96
N VAL A 38 16.39 4.73 6.80
CA VAL A 38 15.23 5.56 6.49
C VAL A 38 14.05 5.24 7.41
N ARG A 39 13.24 6.26 7.70
CA ARG A 39 12.07 6.13 8.59
C ARG A 39 10.74 6.35 7.90
N SER A 40 10.75 6.77 6.63
CA SER A 40 9.53 7.00 5.85
C SER A 40 9.74 6.56 4.41
N VAL A 41 8.84 5.71 3.92
CA VAL A 41 8.97 5.01 2.65
C VAL A 41 7.63 4.96 1.92
N GLN A 42 7.58 5.47 0.70
CA GLN A 42 6.42 5.36 -0.18
C GLN A 42 6.74 4.44 -1.35
N PHE A 43 6.05 3.31 -1.44
CA PHE A 43 6.09 2.46 -2.62
C PHE A 43 5.16 2.99 -3.71
N VAL A 44 5.66 3.09 -4.93
CA VAL A 44 4.91 3.56 -6.10
C VAL A 44 4.95 2.47 -7.17
N PRO A 45 3.82 1.83 -7.52
CA PRO A 45 3.82 0.78 -8.53
C PRO A 45 4.10 1.35 -9.92
N LEU A 46 5.03 0.73 -10.66
CA LEU A 46 5.24 1.05 -12.07
C LEU A 46 4.17 0.37 -12.93
N VAL A 47 3.29 1.16 -13.54
CA VAL A 47 2.25 0.70 -14.45
C VAL A 47 2.37 1.47 -15.77
N GLU A 48 2.94 0.81 -16.77
CA GLU A 48 3.10 1.34 -18.12
C GLU A 48 2.30 0.48 -19.11
N ARG A 49 1.83 1.12 -20.18
CA ARG A 49 1.14 0.42 -21.27
C ARG A 49 1.82 0.71 -22.59
N ASP A 50 1.87 -0.29 -23.46
CA ASP A 50 2.31 -0.12 -24.84
C ASP A 50 1.25 0.61 -25.69
N GLU A 51 1.57 0.85 -26.96
CA GLU A 51 0.67 1.51 -27.93
C GLU A 51 -0.67 0.77 -28.12
N LYS A 52 -0.73 -0.52 -27.76
CA LYS A 52 -1.94 -1.36 -27.84
C LYS A 52 -2.74 -1.34 -26.53
N GLY A 53 -2.27 -0.62 -25.51
CA GLY A 53 -2.87 -0.57 -24.18
C GLY A 53 -2.55 -1.79 -23.30
N CYS A 54 -1.67 -2.69 -23.73
CA CYS A 54 -1.22 -3.85 -22.96
C CYS A 54 -0.14 -3.42 -21.96
N LEU A 55 -0.10 -4.06 -20.78
CA LEU A 55 0.96 -3.77 -19.80
C LEU A 55 2.34 -4.09 -20.39
N THR A 56 3.31 -3.20 -20.17
CA THR A 56 4.70 -3.48 -20.57
C THR A 56 5.31 -4.58 -19.70
N ALA A 57 6.37 -5.23 -20.17
CA ALA A 57 7.05 -6.28 -19.41
C ALA A 57 7.65 -5.80 -18.07
N GLY A 58 7.92 -4.49 -17.93
CA GLY A 58 8.38 -3.88 -16.69
C GLY A 58 7.27 -3.56 -15.70
N SER A 59 6.01 -3.61 -16.13
CA SER A 59 4.87 -3.21 -15.31
C SER A 59 4.48 -4.25 -14.28
N VAL A 60 4.03 -3.79 -13.13
CA VAL A 60 3.46 -4.66 -12.08
C VAL A 60 2.03 -5.06 -12.43
N THR A 61 1.70 -6.32 -12.20
CA THR A 61 0.32 -6.81 -12.28
C THR A 61 -0.41 -6.61 -10.95
N ALA A 62 -1.75 -6.74 -10.96
CA ALA A 62 -2.53 -6.69 -9.72
C ALA A 62 -2.08 -7.76 -8.71
N GLU A 63 -1.82 -8.96 -9.21
CA GLU A 63 -1.44 -10.11 -8.39
C GLU A 63 -0.06 -9.91 -7.77
N ASP A 64 0.93 -9.54 -8.59
CA ASP A 64 2.29 -9.24 -8.12
C ASP A 64 2.25 -8.14 -7.05
N TRP A 65 1.47 -7.09 -7.29
CA TRP A 65 1.35 -5.96 -6.37
C TRP A 65 0.72 -6.36 -5.02
N GLY A 66 -0.33 -7.18 -5.04
CA GLY A 66 -0.94 -7.70 -3.81
C GLY A 66 0.04 -8.57 -3.02
N HIS A 67 0.74 -9.47 -3.69
CA HIS A 67 1.78 -10.31 -3.08
C HIS A 67 2.90 -9.46 -2.46
N PHE A 68 3.39 -8.45 -3.20
CA PHE A 68 4.40 -7.51 -2.73
C PHE A 68 3.97 -6.80 -1.44
N LEU A 69 2.77 -6.18 -1.45
CA LEU A 69 2.26 -5.46 -0.29
C LEU A 69 2.07 -6.35 0.93
N ASN A 70 1.53 -7.56 0.75
CA ASN A 70 1.34 -8.52 1.83
C ASN A 70 2.67 -8.96 2.43
N THR A 71 3.65 -9.27 1.58
CA THR A 71 4.98 -9.69 2.04
C THR A 71 5.68 -8.59 2.83
N VAL A 72 5.62 -7.35 2.33
CA VAL A 72 6.20 -6.19 3.04
C VAL A 72 5.47 -5.95 4.35
N PHE A 73 4.13 -6.04 4.36
CA PHE A 73 3.33 -5.89 5.57
C PHE A 73 3.66 -6.94 6.63
N ASP A 74 3.83 -8.21 6.23
CA ASP A 74 4.13 -9.30 7.15
C ASP A 74 5.47 -9.12 7.88
N ILE A 75 6.46 -8.54 7.21
CA ILE A 75 7.72 -8.16 7.85
C ILE A 75 7.50 -6.92 8.74
N TRP A 76 6.87 -5.89 8.19
CA TRP A 76 6.67 -4.61 8.88
C TRP A 76 5.88 -4.76 10.19
N VAL A 77 4.79 -5.53 10.18
CA VAL A 77 3.91 -5.72 11.34
C VAL A 77 4.60 -6.47 12.49
N ARG A 78 5.67 -7.22 12.20
CA ARG A 78 6.44 -7.98 13.19
C ARG A 78 7.65 -7.22 13.71
N GLU A 79 8.18 -6.29 12.93
CA GLU A 79 9.51 -5.72 13.16
C GLU A 79 9.58 -4.19 13.23
N ASP A 80 8.63 -3.50 12.60
CA ASP A 80 8.78 -2.08 12.25
C ASP A 80 7.57 -1.20 12.57
N ILE A 81 6.56 -1.70 13.29
CA ILE A 81 5.44 -0.85 13.73
C ILE A 81 6.03 0.35 14.48
N THR A 82 5.73 1.57 14.00
CA THR A 82 6.28 2.88 14.44
C THR A 82 7.76 3.18 14.12
N ARG A 83 8.54 2.21 13.63
CA ARG A 83 9.96 2.42 13.25
C ARG A 83 10.10 2.93 11.82
N ILE A 84 9.33 2.37 10.90
CA ILE A 84 9.27 2.77 9.49
C ILE A 84 7.83 3.12 9.16
N SER A 85 7.58 4.36 8.77
CA SER A 85 6.28 4.80 8.27
C SER A 85 6.15 4.43 6.79
N ILE A 86 5.05 3.74 6.48
CA ILE A 86 4.65 3.42 5.11
C ILE A 86 3.26 4.05 4.94
N PRO A 87 3.11 5.14 4.18
CA PRO A 87 1.87 5.92 4.13
C PRO A 87 0.63 5.08 3.81
N LEU A 88 0.76 4.06 2.95
CA LEU A 88 -0.34 3.13 2.65
C LEU A 88 -0.82 2.40 3.90
N PHE A 89 0.08 1.91 4.75
CA PHE A 89 -0.25 1.16 5.96
C PHE A 89 -0.80 2.09 7.04
N ASP A 90 -0.17 3.25 7.23
CA ASP A 90 -0.61 4.26 8.20
C ASP A 90 -2.01 4.78 7.86
N GLU A 91 -2.27 5.07 6.58
CA GLU A 91 -3.57 5.53 6.10
C GLU A 91 -4.63 4.42 6.23
N THR A 92 -4.25 3.18 5.97
CA THR A 92 -5.15 2.03 6.19
C THR A 92 -5.55 1.97 7.66
N LEU A 93 -4.60 2.07 8.60
CA LEU A 93 -4.89 2.05 10.04
C LEU A 93 -5.74 3.25 10.47
N ASN A 94 -5.44 4.47 9.98
CA ASN A 94 -6.24 5.67 10.25
C ASN A 94 -7.71 5.48 9.84
N ARG A 95 -7.96 4.85 8.68
CA ARG A 95 -9.31 4.52 8.22
C ARG A 95 -9.99 3.49 9.11
N TRP A 96 -9.27 2.46 9.57
CA TRP A 96 -9.80 1.53 10.58
C TRP A 96 -10.16 2.24 11.90
N CYS A 97 -9.42 3.28 12.28
CA CYS A 97 -9.74 4.13 13.42
C CYS A 97 -10.90 5.12 13.19
N GLY A 98 -11.49 5.16 11.99
CA GLY A 98 -12.52 6.13 11.63
C GLY A 98 -11.99 7.56 11.49
N ARG A 99 -10.67 7.74 11.41
CA ARG A 99 -10.01 9.03 11.18
C ARG A 99 -9.98 9.29 9.68
N THR A 100 -11.13 9.61 9.09
CA THR A 100 -11.20 9.99 7.68
C THR A 100 -10.75 11.44 7.53
N GLY A 101 -9.73 11.69 6.70
CA GLY A 101 -9.54 13.00 6.10
C GLY A 101 -10.80 13.40 5.33
N GLN A 102 -11.11 14.70 5.29
CA GLN A 102 -12.30 15.22 4.62
C GLN A 102 -12.33 14.78 3.15
N THR A 103 -13.14 13.79 2.79
CA THR A 103 -13.38 13.46 1.38
C THR A 103 -14.28 14.51 0.75
N ASN A 104 -13.80 15.13 -0.31
CA ASN A 104 -14.58 16.03 -1.15
C ASN A 104 -15.75 15.24 -1.75
N ARG A 105 -16.97 15.65 -1.43
CA ARG A 105 -18.25 14.95 -1.70
C ARG A 105 -18.59 14.80 -3.19
N GLN A 106 -17.71 15.26 -4.08
CA GLN A 106 -18.01 15.50 -5.50
C GLN A 106 -17.72 14.33 -6.46
N THR A 107 -17.04 13.24 -6.05
CA THR A 107 -16.57 12.21 -7.00
C THR A 107 -17.35 10.90 -7.06
N ILE A 108 -18.37 10.68 -6.21
CA ILE A 108 -19.16 9.42 -6.20
C ILE A 108 -20.02 9.27 -7.46
N SER A 109 -20.47 10.38 -8.05
CA SER A 109 -21.33 10.42 -9.25
C SER A 109 -20.63 9.98 -10.54
N GLN A 110 -19.29 10.04 -10.58
CA GLN A 110 -18.48 9.71 -11.77
C GLN A 110 -17.80 8.33 -11.67
N MET A 111 -18.07 7.57 -10.60
CA MET A 111 -17.48 6.25 -10.40
C MET A 111 -18.20 5.18 -11.22
N SER A 112 -17.44 4.29 -11.85
CA SER A 112 -17.98 3.11 -12.53
C SER A 112 -18.82 2.24 -11.59
N ALA A 113 -19.82 1.52 -12.13
CA ALA A 113 -20.66 0.59 -11.37
C ALA A 113 -19.84 -0.47 -10.59
N ARG A 114 -18.65 -0.82 -11.09
CA ARG A 114 -17.70 -1.70 -10.42
C ARG A 114 -17.12 -1.09 -9.14
N CYS A 115 -16.78 0.20 -9.16
CA CYS A 115 -16.27 0.86 -7.96
C CYS A 115 -17.39 1.15 -6.95
N GLN A 116 -18.63 1.33 -7.40
CA GLN A 116 -19.82 1.46 -6.53
C GLN A 116 -20.14 0.18 -5.74
N SER A 117 -19.82 -0.99 -6.31
CA SER A 117 -20.00 -2.31 -5.67
C SER A 117 -18.73 -2.85 -5.00
N CYS A 118 -17.64 -2.09 -4.98
CA CYS A 118 -16.37 -2.53 -4.43
C CYS A 118 -16.39 -2.50 -2.90
N SER A 119 -16.01 -3.61 -2.26
CA SER A 119 -15.86 -3.70 -0.80
C SER A 119 -14.84 -2.71 -0.22
N LEU A 120 -13.93 -2.17 -1.04
CA LEU A 120 -12.98 -1.13 -0.64
C LEU A 120 -13.59 0.26 -0.59
N LEU A 121 -14.74 0.49 -1.23
CA LEU A 121 -15.43 1.78 -1.22
C LEU A 121 -15.79 2.22 0.20
N GLN A 122 -16.11 1.25 1.08
CA GLN A 122 -16.41 1.55 2.49
C GLN A 122 -15.24 2.22 3.21
N PHE A 123 -14.00 1.87 2.82
CA PHE A 123 -12.77 2.39 3.40
C PHE A 123 -12.27 3.63 2.66
N TYR A 124 -12.37 3.64 1.32
CA TYR A 124 -11.72 4.65 0.48
C TYR A 124 -12.63 5.72 -0.14
N ARG A 125 -13.96 5.59 -0.12
CA ARG A 125 -14.97 6.63 -0.46
C ARG A 125 -14.63 7.62 -1.62
N GLY A 126 -13.89 7.17 -2.64
CA GLY A 126 -13.47 7.99 -3.78
C GLY A 126 -11.96 8.16 -3.97
N ASP A 127 -11.14 7.93 -2.94
CA ASP A 127 -9.67 8.06 -2.97
C ASP A 127 -8.95 6.72 -3.13
N CYS A 128 -9.51 5.81 -3.95
CA CYS A 128 -8.92 4.47 -4.09
C CYS A 128 -7.47 4.60 -4.63
N PRO A 129 -6.46 4.02 -3.95
CA PRO A 129 -5.08 4.06 -4.42
C PRO A 129 -4.87 3.24 -5.71
N ALA A 130 -5.85 2.41 -6.08
CA ALA A 130 -5.92 1.82 -7.40
C ALA A 130 -6.26 2.91 -8.42
N PHE A 131 -5.25 3.43 -9.12
CA PHE A 131 -5.41 4.26 -10.32
C PHE A 131 -6.45 3.63 -11.24
N CYS A 132 -7.69 4.11 -11.20
CA CYS A 132 -8.73 3.68 -12.12
C CYS A 132 -8.61 4.54 -13.36
N ASP A 133 -8.33 3.92 -14.51
CA ASP A 133 -8.51 4.61 -15.79
C ASP A 133 -10.01 4.84 -16.07
N ASP A 134 -10.33 5.70 -17.03
CA ASP A 134 -11.70 6.05 -17.44
C ASP A 134 -12.53 4.83 -17.90
N SER A 135 -11.88 3.68 -18.13
CA SER A 135 -12.53 2.40 -18.46
C SER A 135 -12.90 1.56 -17.24
N GLY A 136 -12.59 2.02 -16.03
CA GLY A 136 -12.78 1.27 -14.78
C GLY A 136 -11.84 0.07 -14.64
N LYS A 137 -10.77 0.01 -15.45
CA LYS A 137 -9.73 -1.03 -15.42
C LYS A 137 -8.47 -0.50 -14.75
N GLY A 138 -8.63 0.05 -13.55
CA GLY A 138 -7.50 0.25 -12.67
C GLY A 138 -6.81 -1.09 -12.41
N GLY A 139 -5.62 -1.26 -12.98
CA GLY A 139 -4.96 -2.55 -13.14
C GLY A 139 -4.54 -3.23 -11.84
N LEU A 140 -4.68 -2.56 -10.69
CA LEU A 140 -4.17 -3.03 -9.39
C LEU A 140 -5.27 -3.24 -8.34
N CYS A 141 -6.55 -3.05 -8.69
CA CYS A 141 -7.67 -3.16 -7.75
C CYS A 141 -7.67 -4.48 -6.97
N ALA A 142 -7.46 -5.61 -7.67
CA ALA A 142 -7.40 -6.93 -7.03
C ALA A 142 -6.21 -7.05 -6.06
N GLY A 143 -5.07 -6.44 -6.37
CA GLY A 143 -3.89 -6.44 -5.50
C GLY A 143 -4.13 -5.67 -4.20
N TYR A 144 -4.70 -4.47 -4.31
CA TYR A 144 -5.09 -3.70 -3.14
C TYR A 144 -6.16 -4.42 -2.31
N GLN A 145 -7.16 -5.03 -2.95
CA GLN A 145 -8.17 -5.81 -2.25
C GLN A 145 -7.54 -6.97 -1.45
N ALA A 146 -6.66 -7.74 -2.08
CA ALA A 146 -5.93 -8.80 -1.41
C ALA A 146 -5.13 -8.28 -0.19
N PHE A 147 -4.54 -7.09 -0.32
CA PHE A 147 -3.87 -6.42 0.79
C PHE A 147 -4.80 -6.05 1.94
N PHE A 148 -5.95 -5.45 1.66
CA PHE A 148 -6.88 -5.07 2.71
C PHE A 148 -7.47 -6.29 3.43
N ASP A 149 -7.80 -7.35 2.69
CA ASP A 149 -8.30 -8.59 3.26
C ASP A 149 -7.25 -9.27 4.15
N HIS A 150 -6.00 -9.34 3.68
CA HIS A 150 -4.87 -9.91 4.42
C HIS A 150 -4.54 -9.15 5.70
N THR A 151 -4.55 -7.81 5.64
CA THR A 151 -4.16 -6.97 6.78
C THR A 151 -5.30 -6.71 7.77
N ALA A 152 -6.56 -6.93 7.38
CA ALA A 152 -7.73 -6.63 8.22
C ALA A 152 -7.66 -7.18 9.66
N PRO A 153 -7.23 -8.42 9.94
CA PRO A 153 -7.11 -8.93 11.31
C PRO A 153 -6.13 -8.11 12.15
N HIS A 154 -4.97 -7.77 11.59
CA HIS A 154 -3.93 -6.98 12.24
C HIS A 154 -4.39 -5.53 12.48
N MET A 155 -5.01 -4.93 11.47
CA MET A 155 -5.53 -3.56 11.57
C MET A 155 -6.64 -3.43 12.62
N ARG A 156 -7.51 -4.44 12.77
CA ARG A 156 -8.51 -4.47 13.86
C ARG A 156 -7.86 -4.45 15.23
N VAL A 157 -6.83 -5.26 15.45
CA VAL A 157 -6.12 -5.29 16.74
C VAL A 157 -5.41 -3.96 17.00
N MET A 158 -4.67 -3.43 16.02
CA MET A 158 -4.02 -2.11 16.16
C MET A 158 -5.02 -0.99 16.44
N ARG A 159 -6.18 -0.99 15.78
CA ARG A 159 -7.28 -0.05 16.06
C ARG A 159 -7.75 -0.16 17.51
N ASP A 160 -7.95 -1.37 18.01
CA ASP A 160 -8.47 -1.60 19.36
C ASP A 160 -7.43 -1.21 20.43
N LEU A 161 -6.14 -1.42 20.17
CA LEU A 161 -5.05 -0.88 20.98
C LEU A 161 -5.08 0.65 21.02
N LEU A 162 -5.19 1.31 19.86
CA LEU A 162 -5.25 2.77 19.77
C LEU A 162 -6.47 3.34 20.51
N LYS A 163 -7.63 2.67 20.43
CA LYS A 163 -8.84 3.05 21.20
C LYS A 163 -8.64 2.96 22.71
N GLN A 164 -7.77 2.07 23.17
CA GLN A 164 -7.39 1.92 24.58
C GLN A 164 -6.23 2.83 24.99
N HIS A 165 -5.81 3.77 24.14
CA HIS A 165 -4.61 4.60 24.34
C HIS A 165 -3.32 3.77 24.49
N ARG A 166 -3.30 2.57 23.92
CA ARG A 166 -2.17 1.64 23.91
C ARG A 166 -1.39 1.73 22.62
N SER A 167 -0.13 1.28 22.65
CA SER A 167 0.75 1.37 21.49
C SER A 167 0.42 0.25 20.48
N PRO A 168 0.30 0.55 19.17
CA PRO A 168 0.18 -0.48 18.13
C PRO A 168 1.34 -1.50 18.13
N MET A 169 2.52 -1.14 18.66
CA MET A 169 3.66 -2.06 18.81
C MET A 169 3.35 -3.25 19.70
N GLU A 170 2.33 -3.17 20.55
CA GLU A 170 1.91 -4.32 21.36
C GLU A 170 1.42 -5.48 20.50
N LEU A 171 0.93 -5.20 19.27
CA LEU A 171 0.66 -6.24 18.29
C LEU A 171 1.93 -7.02 17.92
N MET A 172 3.09 -6.36 17.76
CA MET A 172 4.35 -7.07 17.48
C MET A 172 4.68 -8.07 18.59
N ALA A 173 4.41 -7.73 19.85
CA ALA A 173 4.64 -8.63 20.98
C ALA A 173 3.69 -9.84 20.96
N MET A 174 2.48 -9.69 20.42
CA MET A 174 1.49 -10.78 20.27
C MET A 174 1.77 -11.70 19.08
N LEU A 175 2.55 -11.25 18.10
CA LEU A 175 2.90 -12.00 16.88
C LEU A 175 4.25 -12.73 16.97
N ARG A 176 4.94 -12.64 18.10
CA ARG A 176 6.24 -13.29 18.36
C ARG A 176 6.09 -14.73 18.81
#